data_AF-A0A922WL70-F1
#
_entry.id   AF-A0A922WL70-F1
#
_cell.length_a   1.000
_cell.length_b   1.000
_cell.length_c   1.000
_cell.angle_alpha   90.00
_cell.angle_beta   90.00
_cell.angle_gamma   90.00
#
_symmetry.space_group_name_H-M   'P 1'
#
loop_
_entity.id
_entity.type
_entity.pdbx_description
1 polymer ?
#
loop_
_entity_poly.entity_id
_entity_poly.type
_entity_poly.pdbx_seq_one_letter_code
_entity_poly.pdbx_strand_id
1 'polypeptide(L)'
;MTKGTSKSGDNGTSRSSQPRQSVTQPFQTKSKTSKLSAVGKSGVEDSIPRLADESARVSSDWRTVTLAEIRHLIREADPDIVEERKWIKPTNPVGVPVWSHAGIVCTGETYKQAVKLAFAKGAALKDPHHLFNSSLDGNTRRAIDLREGEVLDEAAFTVLIRAAVAENLQSDALKSKGPSKGATKPKAGMKVDSDSKPAPPAKSKKTGEVVLLSGGNPQIAKGDGDAPVQAYIAAMPGWKSDLGRRLDTLIVRTVPDVRKAVKWNSPFYGIEGQGWFLSFHVLTRYVKVTFFSGMSLEPIPPGGTLKSKEARWLDIYEDDPLDEVQMSRWVKQAAEVPGWIP
;
A
#
# COMPACT_ATOMS: atom_id res chain seq x y z
N MET A 1 84.84 50.43 -25.64
CA MET A 1 85.10 49.31 -26.57
C MET A 1 83.84 49.00 -27.38
N THR A 2 84.02 48.79 -28.68
CA THR A 2 83.15 48.24 -29.76
C THR A 2 82.41 46.94 -29.39
N LYS A 3 81.38 46.38 -30.06
CA LYS A 3 80.38 46.68 -31.13
C LYS A 3 79.49 45.40 -31.23
N GLY A 4 78.25 45.52 -31.75
CA GLY A 4 77.47 44.42 -32.36
C GLY A 4 75.95 44.74 -32.39
N THR A 5 75.38 45.37 -33.43
CA THR A 5 74.65 44.81 -34.61
C THR A 5 73.45 43.90 -34.26
N SER A 6 72.22 43.98 -34.81
CA SER A 6 71.51 44.84 -35.79
C SER A 6 70.05 44.32 -36.01
N LYS A 7 69.07 45.22 -36.30
CA LYS A 7 67.83 45.08 -37.14
C LYS A 7 66.73 44.04 -36.78
N SER A 8 65.45 44.10 -37.18
CA SER A 8 64.43 45.11 -37.60
C SER A 8 63.14 44.34 -38.05
N GLY A 9 61.95 44.86 -37.70
CA GLY A 9 60.66 44.73 -38.44
C GLY A 9 59.82 43.45 -38.23
N ASP A 10 58.51 43.39 -38.49
CA ASP A 10 57.38 44.31 -38.64
C ASP A 10 56.11 43.42 -38.82
N ASN A 11 54.93 43.97 -38.48
CA ASN A 11 53.58 43.64 -38.98
C ASN A 11 52.84 42.32 -38.62
N GLY A 12 51.53 42.47 -38.32
CA GLY A 12 50.57 41.38 -38.58
C GLY A 12 49.29 41.21 -37.73
N THR A 13 48.44 42.24 -37.63
CA THR A 13 46.96 42.16 -37.69
C THR A 13 46.14 41.40 -36.61
N SER A 14 45.31 42.19 -35.90
CA SER A 14 44.18 41.86 -35.05
C SER A 14 43.06 41.02 -35.70
N ARG A 15 42.32 40.22 -34.91
CA ARG A 15 40.86 40.14 -35.02
C ARG A 15 40.18 39.60 -33.76
N SER A 16 39.35 40.46 -33.20
CA SER A 16 38.35 40.23 -32.16
C SER A 16 37.17 39.43 -32.70
N SER A 17 36.63 38.54 -31.88
CA SER A 17 35.42 37.77 -32.13
C SER A 17 34.24 38.35 -31.32
N GLN A 18 33.18 38.72 -32.04
CA GLN A 18 31.84 38.98 -31.52
C GLN A 18 30.83 37.97 -32.11
N PRO A 19 29.63 37.82 -31.52
CA PRO A 19 28.81 36.60 -31.59
C PRO A 19 27.81 36.61 -32.76
N ARG A 20 27.38 35.42 -33.20
CA ARG A 20 26.40 35.22 -34.27
C ARG A 20 25.18 34.43 -33.76
N GLN A 21 24.00 35.04 -33.87
CA GLN A 21 22.71 34.36 -33.79
C GLN A 21 22.39 33.67 -35.12
N SER A 22 21.69 32.53 -35.10
CA SER A 22 21.01 32.01 -36.29
C SER A 22 19.77 31.17 -35.96
N VAL A 23 18.67 31.71 -36.48
CA VAL A 23 17.29 31.23 -36.71
C VAL A 23 17.19 29.78 -37.21
N THR A 24 16.14 29.07 -36.77
CA THR A 24 15.70 27.75 -37.26
C THR A 24 14.37 27.88 -38.03
N GLN A 25 14.30 27.29 -39.23
CA GLN A 25 13.08 27.04 -40.01
C GLN A 25 13.07 25.57 -40.47
N PRO A 26 11.88 24.94 -40.65
CA PRO A 26 11.72 23.48 -40.67
C PRO A 26 11.82 22.85 -42.07
N PHE A 27 12.23 21.58 -42.09
CA PHE A 27 12.49 20.77 -43.28
C PHE A 27 11.27 19.88 -43.63
N GLN A 28 10.79 19.95 -44.87
CA GLN A 28 9.87 18.98 -45.47
C GLN A 28 10.67 17.95 -46.29
N THR A 29 10.28 16.68 -46.24
CA THR A 29 10.67 15.68 -47.24
C THR A 29 9.46 14.94 -47.79
N LYS A 30 9.44 14.80 -49.12
CA LYS A 30 8.42 14.14 -49.94
C LYS A 30 8.69 12.64 -50.03
N SER A 31 7.66 11.81 -50.08
CA SER A 31 7.73 10.43 -50.60
C SER A 31 6.54 10.10 -51.49
N LYS A 32 6.85 9.31 -52.53
CA LYS A 32 6.13 9.12 -53.79
C LYS A 32 4.86 8.28 -53.70
N THR A 33 3.92 8.59 -54.59
CA THR A 33 2.74 7.81 -54.97
C THR A 33 3.06 6.79 -56.07
N SER A 34 2.45 5.61 -56.00
CA SER A 34 2.19 4.73 -57.15
C SER A 34 0.78 4.15 -57.06
N LYS A 35 0.14 4.05 -58.24
CA LYS A 35 -1.28 3.80 -58.52
C LYS A 35 -1.53 2.31 -58.80
N LEU A 36 -2.66 1.78 -58.33
CA LEU A 36 -3.45 0.69 -58.95
C LEU A 36 -4.93 0.95 -58.58
N SER A 37 -5.72 1.51 -59.49
CA SER A 37 -6.63 0.86 -60.47
C SER A 37 -7.97 0.44 -59.85
N ALA A 38 -9.03 1.17 -60.24
CA ALA A 38 -10.43 0.92 -59.92
C ALA A 38 -11.16 0.31 -61.12
N VAL A 39 -12.02 -0.68 -60.88
CA VAL A 39 -13.13 -1.09 -61.77
C VAL A 39 -14.28 -1.63 -60.89
N GLY A 40 -15.51 -1.16 -61.17
CA GLY A 40 -16.74 -1.92 -60.94
C GLY A 40 -17.67 -1.43 -59.82
N LYS A 41 -18.59 -0.50 -60.14
CA LYS A 41 -19.88 -0.35 -59.44
C LYS A 41 -20.99 -0.83 -60.37
N SER A 42 -21.80 -1.77 -59.90
CA SER A 42 -23.18 -1.99 -60.37
C SER A 42 -23.99 -2.46 -59.15
N GLY A 43 -25.04 -1.71 -58.82
CA GLY A 43 -25.90 -2.00 -57.67
C GLY A 43 -26.94 -3.07 -57.96
N VAL A 44 -27.44 -3.67 -56.89
CA VAL A 44 -28.82 -4.14 -56.75
C VAL A 44 -29.20 -3.90 -55.29
N GLU A 45 -30.21 -3.07 -55.10
CA GLU A 45 -30.92 -2.84 -53.85
C GLU A 45 -32.09 -3.81 -53.84
N ASP A 46 -32.15 -4.71 -52.85
CA ASP A 46 -33.42 -5.31 -52.44
C ASP A 46 -33.37 -5.76 -50.96
N SER A 47 -33.94 -4.89 -50.12
CA SER A 47 -34.96 -5.22 -49.13
C SER A 47 -34.74 -6.42 -48.18
N ILE A 48 -34.10 -6.21 -47.02
CA ILE A 48 -34.38 -6.95 -45.77
C ILE A 48 -34.42 -5.94 -44.60
N PRO A 49 -35.42 -5.99 -43.69
CA PRO A 49 -35.80 -4.85 -42.87
C PRO A 49 -34.76 -4.51 -41.81
N ARG A 50 -34.64 -3.21 -41.51
CA ARG A 50 -34.02 -2.71 -40.30
C ARG A 50 -34.77 -3.25 -39.08
N LEU A 51 -34.29 -4.36 -38.53
CA LEU A 51 -34.53 -4.74 -37.14
C LEU A 51 -33.41 -4.13 -36.30
N ALA A 52 -33.59 -2.87 -35.95
CA ALA A 52 -33.09 -2.41 -34.67
C ALA A 52 -34.18 -2.74 -33.65
N ASP A 53 -34.03 -3.83 -32.88
CA ASP A 53 -34.18 -3.75 -31.42
C ASP A 53 -33.74 -5.02 -30.68
N GLU A 54 -33.26 -4.80 -29.46
CA GLU A 54 -33.38 -5.71 -28.30
C GLU A 54 -32.55 -7.00 -28.16
N SER A 55 -31.32 -7.08 -28.67
CA SER A 55 -30.39 -8.11 -28.15
C SER A 55 -28.91 -7.75 -28.20
N ALA A 56 -28.24 -7.86 -27.04
CA ALA A 56 -26.79 -7.84 -26.80
C ALA A 56 -26.11 -6.54 -26.30
N ARG A 57 -26.86 -5.51 -25.85
CA ARG A 57 -26.32 -4.55 -24.85
C ARG A 57 -26.46 -5.11 -23.44
N VAL A 58 -25.71 -6.17 -23.14
CA VAL A 58 -25.26 -6.43 -21.76
C VAL A 58 -23.78 -6.12 -21.77
N SER A 59 -23.44 -4.85 -21.54
CA SER A 59 -22.06 -4.50 -21.21
C SER A 59 -21.77 -5.17 -19.87
N SER A 60 -21.16 -6.36 -19.90
CA SER A 60 -20.69 -7.01 -18.68
C SER A 60 -19.65 -6.11 -18.02
N ASP A 61 -19.75 -5.90 -16.71
CA ASP A 61 -18.76 -5.11 -15.97
C ASP A 61 -17.37 -5.69 -16.25
N TRP A 62 -16.48 -4.88 -16.83
CA TRP A 62 -15.13 -5.31 -17.22
C TRP A 62 -14.39 -5.97 -16.05
N ARG A 63 -14.66 -5.55 -14.81
CA ARG A 63 -14.06 -6.16 -13.61
C ARG A 63 -14.46 -7.61 -13.43
N THR A 64 -15.70 -7.94 -13.79
CA THR A 64 -16.20 -9.32 -13.72
C THR A 64 -15.52 -10.18 -14.77
N VAL A 65 -15.32 -9.64 -15.98
CA VAL A 65 -14.61 -10.32 -17.08
C VAL A 65 -13.14 -10.55 -16.70
N THR A 66 -12.43 -9.50 -16.30
CA THR A 66 -11.03 -9.56 -15.86
C THR A 66 -10.84 -10.52 -14.69
N LEU A 67 -11.74 -10.51 -13.69
CA LEU A 67 -11.64 -11.42 -12.56
C LEU A 67 -11.91 -12.89 -12.94
N ALA A 68 -12.73 -13.15 -13.96
CA ALA A 68 -12.95 -14.49 -14.49
C ALA A 68 -11.72 -15.01 -15.24
N GLU A 69 -11.04 -14.16 -16.01
CA GLU A 69 -9.79 -14.47 -16.68
C GLU A 69 -8.66 -14.76 -15.67
N ILE A 70 -8.49 -13.89 -14.66
CA ILE A 70 -7.54 -14.13 -13.58
C ILE A 70 -7.82 -15.46 -12.88
N ARG A 71 -9.09 -15.77 -12.59
CA ARG A 71 -9.47 -17.06 -11.99
C ARG A 71 -9.02 -18.23 -12.84
N HIS A 72 -9.14 -18.13 -14.16
CA HIS A 72 -8.70 -19.16 -15.09
C HIS A 72 -7.18 -19.36 -15.00
N LEU A 73 -6.41 -18.28 -15.12
CA LEU A 73 -4.94 -18.29 -15.03
C LEU A 73 -4.45 -18.85 -13.69
N ILE A 74 -5.09 -18.49 -12.57
CA ILE A 74 -4.71 -19.00 -11.25
C ILE A 74 -4.89 -20.52 -11.16
N ARG A 75 -5.98 -21.07 -11.70
CA ARG A 75 -6.25 -22.51 -11.70
C ARG A 75 -5.34 -23.27 -12.67
N GLU A 76 -4.97 -22.66 -13.79
CA GLU A 76 -4.00 -23.25 -14.72
C GLU A 76 -2.59 -23.26 -14.13
N ALA A 77 -2.23 -22.21 -13.40
CA ALA A 77 -0.93 -22.11 -12.74
C ALA A 77 -0.74 -23.17 -11.66
N ASP A 78 -1.81 -23.51 -10.93
CA ASP A 78 -1.84 -24.50 -9.86
C ASP A 78 -3.21 -25.22 -9.79
N PRO A 79 -3.31 -26.47 -10.32
CA PRO A 79 -4.55 -27.23 -10.31
C PRO A 79 -5.10 -27.57 -8.91
N ASP A 80 -4.24 -27.59 -7.89
CA ASP A 80 -4.61 -27.93 -6.51
C ASP A 80 -5.06 -26.69 -5.70
N ILE A 81 -5.06 -25.51 -6.31
CA ILE A 81 -5.42 -24.28 -5.62
C ILE A 81 -6.91 -24.23 -5.27
N VAL A 82 -7.20 -23.92 -4.01
CA VAL A 82 -8.58 -23.83 -3.51
C VAL A 82 -9.07 -22.39 -3.61
N GLU A 83 -10.20 -22.18 -4.27
CA GLU A 83 -10.91 -20.90 -4.30
C GLU A 83 -12.07 -20.89 -3.30
N GLU A 84 -12.05 -19.95 -2.37
CA GLU A 84 -13.12 -19.72 -1.40
C GLU A 84 -13.69 -18.30 -1.52
N ARG A 85 -14.84 -18.05 -0.89
CA ARG A 85 -15.37 -16.70 -0.65
C ARG A 85 -15.23 -16.38 0.84
N LYS A 86 -14.47 -15.33 1.17
CA LYS A 86 -14.26 -14.87 2.55
C LYS A 86 -14.79 -13.46 2.74
N TRP A 87 -15.05 -13.09 4.00
CA TRP A 87 -15.46 -11.74 4.39
C TRP A 87 -16.77 -11.25 3.75
N ILE A 88 -17.79 -12.10 3.70
CA ILE A 88 -19.15 -11.74 3.28
C ILE A 88 -19.72 -10.71 4.26
N LYS A 89 -20.24 -9.59 3.74
CA LYS A 89 -20.82 -8.49 4.51
C LYS A 89 -22.11 -8.00 3.84
N PRO A 90 -23.02 -7.29 4.53
CA PRO A 90 -24.21 -6.71 3.88
C PRO A 90 -23.87 -5.83 2.67
N THR A 91 -22.73 -5.15 2.70
CA THR A 91 -22.22 -4.29 1.61
C THR A 91 -21.41 -5.05 0.55
N ASN A 92 -21.10 -6.32 0.77
CA ASN A 92 -20.50 -7.23 -0.22
C ASN A 92 -21.08 -8.64 0.00
N PRO A 93 -22.29 -8.92 -0.52
CA PRO A 93 -23.01 -10.16 -0.28
C PRO A 93 -22.37 -11.38 -0.96
N VAL A 94 -21.53 -11.16 -1.97
CA VAL A 94 -20.80 -12.24 -2.67
C VAL A 94 -19.53 -12.63 -1.90
N GLY A 95 -18.99 -11.73 -1.07
CA GLY A 95 -17.70 -11.90 -0.42
C GLY A 95 -16.52 -11.70 -1.37
N VAL A 96 -15.31 -11.89 -0.84
CA VAL A 96 -14.06 -11.72 -1.57
C VAL A 96 -13.53 -13.08 -1.99
N PRO A 97 -13.28 -13.32 -3.28
CA PRO A 97 -12.48 -14.44 -3.76
C PRO A 97 -11.12 -14.51 -3.06
N VAL A 98 -10.79 -15.69 -2.52
CA VAL A 98 -9.50 -15.98 -1.92
C VAL A 98 -8.99 -17.31 -2.45
N TRP A 99 -7.78 -17.30 -3.01
CA TRP A 99 -7.09 -18.50 -3.49
C TRP A 99 -6.03 -18.94 -2.49
N SER A 100 -6.00 -20.23 -2.17
CA SER A 100 -5.12 -20.79 -1.15
C SER A 100 -4.55 -22.15 -1.55
N HIS A 101 -3.27 -22.35 -1.28
CA HIS A 101 -2.56 -23.63 -1.30
C HIS A 101 -1.47 -23.54 -0.23
N ALA A 102 -1.54 -24.40 0.80
CA ALA A 102 -0.67 -24.35 1.98
C ALA A 102 -0.62 -22.96 2.68
N GLY A 103 -1.74 -22.24 2.62
CA GLY A 103 -1.86 -20.84 3.04
C GLY A 103 -2.51 -19.99 1.94
N ILE A 104 -2.90 -18.76 2.30
CA ILE A 104 -3.47 -17.82 1.31
C ILE A 104 -2.37 -17.44 0.31
N VAL A 105 -2.68 -17.56 -0.98
CA VAL A 105 -1.84 -17.09 -2.08
C VAL A 105 -2.18 -15.64 -2.37
N CYS A 106 -3.42 -15.38 -2.83
CA CYS A 106 -3.90 -14.03 -3.11
C CYS A 106 -5.42 -13.89 -2.92
N THR A 107 -5.88 -12.64 -2.83
CA THR A 107 -7.31 -12.26 -2.89
C THR A 107 -7.62 -11.64 -4.25
N GLY A 108 -8.90 -11.63 -4.64
CA GLY A 108 -9.37 -10.97 -5.86
C GLY A 108 -10.53 -10.02 -5.56
N GLU A 109 -10.24 -8.72 -5.50
CA GLU A 109 -11.20 -7.70 -5.09
C GLU A 109 -11.51 -6.76 -6.26
N THR A 110 -12.78 -6.37 -6.41
CA THR A 110 -13.20 -5.39 -7.41
C THR A 110 -13.42 -4.03 -6.76
N TYR A 111 -12.84 -3.00 -7.34
CA TYR A 111 -12.96 -1.59 -6.95
C TYR A 111 -13.45 -0.76 -8.13
N LYS A 112 -14.02 0.41 -7.87
CA LYS A 112 -14.52 1.32 -8.94
C LYS A 112 -13.50 1.60 -10.06
N GLN A 113 -12.20 1.49 -9.84
CA GLN A 113 -11.20 1.79 -10.87
C GLN A 113 -10.16 0.67 -11.08
N ALA A 114 -10.30 -0.47 -10.40
CA ALA A 114 -9.32 -1.55 -10.48
C ALA A 114 -9.90 -2.92 -10.11
N VAL A 115 -9.33 -3.97 -10.67
CA VAL A 115 -9.34 -5.32 -10.08
C VAL A 115 -8.03 -5.48 -9.32
N LYS A 116 -8.10 -5.74 -8.01
CA LYS A 116 -6.95 -5.83 -7.12
C LYS A 116 -6.68 -7.28 -6.74
N LEU A 117 -5.44 -7.72 -6.97
CA LEU A 117 -4.89 -8.97 -6.48
C LEU A 117 -3.90 -8.71 -5.36
N ALA A 118 -4.26 -9.00 -4.11
CA ALA A 118 -3.36 -8.83 -2.98
C ALA A 118 -2.72 -10.17 -2.59
N PHE A 119 -1.39 -10.27 -2.71
CA PHE A 119 -0.64 -11.48 -2.40
C PHE A 119 -0.24 -11.50 -0.92
N ALA A 120 -0.62 -12.55 -0.20
CA ALA A 120 -0.46 -12.62 1.25
C ALA A 120 1.00 -12.59 1.71
N LYS A 121 1.91 -13.13 0.89
CA LYS A 121 3.37 -13.08 1.08
C LYS A 121 4.08 -12.38 -0.07
N GLY A 122 3.41 -11.42 -0.71
CA GLY A 122 3.93 -10.75 -1.90
C GLY A 122 5.35 -10.18 -1.75
N ALA A 123 5.76 -9.73 -0.55
CA ALA A 123 7.10 -9.20 -0.31
C ALA A 123 8.24 -10.24 -0.42
N ALA A 124 7.94 -11.53 -0.21
CA ALA A 124 8.91 -12.62 -0.33
C ALA A 124 9.12 -13.09 -1.78
N LEU A 125 8.21 -12.71 -2.68
CA LEU A 125 8.23 -13.19 -4.06
C LEU A 125 9.23 -12.38 -4.90
N LYS A 126 9.95 -13.03 -5.82
CA LYS A 126 10.67 -12.30 -6.86
C LYS A 126 9.66 -11.79 -7.89
N ASP A 127 9.89 -10.59 -8.42
CA ASP A 127 9.03 -9.97 -9.43
C ASP A 127 9.87 -9.34 -10.56
N PRO A 128 10.51 -10.18 -11.40
CA PRO A 128 11.39 -9.70 -12.46
C PRO A 128 10.65 -8.98 -13.60
N HIS A 129 9.33 -9.19 -13.73
CA HIS A 129 8.49 -8.55 -14.73
C HIS A 129 7.73 -7.33 -14.19
N HIS A 130 7.99 -6.95 -12.93
CA HIS A 130 7.41 -5.78 -12.28
C HIS A 130 5.87 -5.75 -12.31
N LEU A 131 5.23 -6.91 -12.11
CA LEU A 131 3.77 -7.03 -12.08
C LEU A 131 3.16 -6.33 -10.87
N PHE A 132 3.86 -6.31 -9.74
CA PHE A 132 3.37 -5.59 -8.57
C PHE A 132 3.47 -4.08 -8.81
N ASN A 133 2.33 -3.40 -8.75
CA ASN A 133 2.22 -1.95 -8.91
C ASN A 133 1.62 -1.24 -7.68
N SER A 134 1.14 -2.02 -6.70
CA SER A 134 0.42 -1.56 -5.52
C SER A 134 0.94 -2.23 -4.25
N SER A 135 0.80 -1.56 -3.10
CA SER A 135 1.30 -2.04 -1.80
C SER A 135 2.78 -2.46 -1.79
N LEU A 136 3.65 -1.75 -2.53
CA LEU A 136 5.05 -2.14 -2.74
C LEU A 136 5.93 -1.98 -1.49
N ASP A 137 5.59 -1.03 -0.62
CA ASP A 137 6.36 -0.72 0.58
C ASP A 137 5.99 -1.62 1.79
N GLY A 138 5.16 -2.65 1.57
CA GLY A 138 4.70 -3.55 2.61
C GLY A 138 5.74 -4.65 2.94
N ASN A 139 6.02 -4.87 4.22
CA ASN A 139 6.95 -5.92 4.68
C ASN A 139 6.44 -7.37 4.49
N THR A 140 5.23 -7.56 3.96
CA THR A 140 4.62 -8.90 3.87
C THR A 140 3.82 -9.05 2.58
N ARG A 141 2.97 -8.07 2.26
CA ARG A 141 2.09 -8.12 1.09
C ARG A 141 2.56 -7.16 0.01
N ARG A 142 2.32 -7.56 -1.24
CA ARG A 142 2.32 -6.69 -2.42
C ARG A 142 1.05 -6.99 -3.23
N ALA A 143 0.65 -6.06 -4.09
CA ALA A 143 -0.58 -6.18 -4.85
C ALA A 143 -0.42 -5.73 -6.31
N ILE A 144 -1.29 -6.29 -7.15
CA ILE A 144 -1.47 -5.91 -8.55
C ILE A 144 -2.84 -5.24 -8.64
N ASP A 145 -2.88 -3.97 -9.02
CA ASP A 145 -4.11 -3.26 -9.37
C ASP A 145 -4.19 -3.18 -10.90
N LEU A 146 -5.13 -3.91 -11.51
CA LEU A 146 -5.39 -3.89 -12.95
C LEU A 146 -6.50 -2.90 -13.26
N ARG A 147 -6.22 -1.92 -14.12
CA ARG A 147 -7.22 -0.94 -14.57
C ARG A 147 -7.92 -1.37 -15.86
N GLU A 148 -9.02 -0.71 -16.17
CA GLU A 148 -9.77 -0.94 -17.41
C GLU A 148 -8.87 -0.75 -18.63
N GLY A 149 -8.80 -1.78 -19.48
CA GLY A 149 -7.98 -1.79 -20.69
C GLY A 149 -6.49 -2.10 -20.48
N GLU A 150 -6.02 -2.32 -19.25
CA GLU A 150 -4.68 -2.85 -19.01
C GLU A 150 -4.64 -4.36 -19.31
N VAL A 151 -3.59 -4.80 -19.99
CA VAL A 151 -3.36 -6.22 -20.30
C VAL A 151 -2.40 -6.80 -19.26
N LEU A 152 -2.81 -7.90 -18.64
CA LEU A 152 -1.95 -8.66 -17.73
C LEU A 152 -1.04 -9.57 -18.54
N ASP A 153 0.27 -9.55 -18.27
CA ASP A 153 1.19 -10.54 -18.81
C ASP A 153 0.89 -11.91 -18.18
N GLU A 154 0.14 -12.74 -18.91
CA GLU A 154 -0.35 -14.04 -18.44
C GLU A 154 0.78 -15.00 -18.06
N ALA A 155 1.87 -14.99 -18.83
CA ALA A 155 3.02 -15.87 -18.59
C ALA A 155 3.75 -15.45 -17.30
N ALA A 156 4.03 -14.15 -17.15
CA ALA A 156 4.64 -13.63 -15.94
C ALA A 156 3.73 -13.83 -14.71
N PHE A 157 2.42 -13.67 -14.87
CA PHE A 157 1.45 -13.86 -13.80
C PHE A 157 1.37 -15.32 -13.35
N THR A 158 1.38 -16.27 -14.29
CA THR A 158 1.43 -17.71 -14.01
C THR A 158 2.69 -18.08 -13.22
N VAL A 159 3.85 -17.55 -13.62
CA VAL A 159 5.12 -17.74 -12.89
C VAL A 159 5.02 -17.17 -11.46
N LEU A 160 4.41 -15.99 -11.30
CA LEU A 160 4.21 -15.38 -10.00
C LEU A 160 3.29 -16.20 -9.08
N ILE A 161 2.20 -16.77 -9.60
CA ILE A 161 1.30 -17.65 -8.84
C ILE A 161 2.04 -18.92 -8.38
N ARG A 162 2.77 -19.58 -9.28
CA ARG A 162 3.58 -20.75 -8.92
C ARG A 162 4.63 -20.44 -7.85
N ALA A 163 5.30 -19.29 -7.95
CA ALA A 163 6.23 -18.83 -6.93
C ALA A 163 5.54 -18.59 -5.57
N ALA A 164 4.34 -18.02 -5.58
CA ALA A 164 3.57 -17.80 -4.35
C ALA A 164 3.13 -19.10 -3.67
N VAL A 165 2.71 -20.10 -4.45
CA VAL A 165 2.38 -21.44 -3.95
C VAL A 165 3.63 -22.12 -3.37
N ALA A 166 4.76 -22.06 -4.09
CA ALA A 166 6.02 -22.62 -3.61
C ALA A 166 6.48 -22.00 -2.28
N GLU A 167 6.36 -20.68 -2.13
CA GLU A 167 6.65 -19.97 -0.87
C GLU A 167 5.73 -20.43 0.29
N ASN A 168 4.47 -20.71 0.00
CA ASN A 168 3.54 -21.27 0.99
C ASN A 168 3.92 -22.69 1.41
N LEU A 169 4.21 -23.57 0.45
CA LEU A 169 4.65 -24.95 0.72
C LEU A 169 5.95 -24.98 1.52
N GLN A 170 6.93 -24.13 1.16
CA GLN A 170 8.18 -24.03 1.91
C GLN A 170 7.95 -23.56 3.35
N SER A 171 7.15 -22.51 3.53
CA SER A 171 6.80 -22.02 4.86
C SER A 171 6.04 -23.05 5.70
N ASP A 172 5.15 -23.83 5.10
CA ASP A 172 4.39 -24.86 5.81
C ASP A 172 5.27 -26.05 6.21
N ALA A 173 6.18 -26.48 5.32
CA ALA A 173 7.18 -27.49 5.61
C ALA A 173 8.16 -27.07 6.72
N LEU A 174 8.52 -25.78 6.79
CA LEU A 174 9.33 -25.25 7.89
C LEU A 174 8.58 -25.25 9.23
N LYS A 175 7.27 -24.98 9.21
CA LYS A 175 6.42 -25.02 10.42
C LYS A 175 6.23 -26.43 10.96
N SER A 176 6.06 -27.42 10.10
CA SER A 176 5.90 -28.83 10.51
C SER A 176 7.19 -29.46 11.06
N LYS A 177 8.36 -28.86 10.83
CA LYS A 177 9.67 -29.30 11.34
C LYS A 177 10.13 -28.59 12.64
N GLY A 178 9.34 -27.69 13.21
CA GLY A 178 9.64 -27.05 14.50
C GLY A 178 9.58 -28.03 15.69
N PRO A 179 10.22 -27.75 16.84
CA PRO A 179 10.29 -28.70 17.94
C PRO A 179 8.89 -28.99 18.48
N SER A 180 8.46 -30.25 18.36
CA SER A 180 7.22 -30.74 18.94
C SER A 180 7.26 -30.50 20.45
N LYS A 181 6.46 -29.57 20.98
CA LYS A 181 6.21 -29.50 22.43
C LYS A 181 5.42 -30.74 22.86
N GLY A 182 6.17 -31.77 23.24
CA GLY A 182 6.02 -32.52 24.48
C GLY A 182 4.68 -33.21 24.76
N ALA A 183 4.64 -34.49 24.41
CA ALA A 183 4.34 -35.62 25.30
C ALA A 183 3.26 -35.42 26.39
N THR A 184 2.10 -36.03 26.12
CA THR A 184 1.12 -36.48 27.10
C THR A 184 1.75 -37.48 28.09
N LYS A 185 1.69 -37.21 29.39
CA LYS A 185 1.98 -38.20 30.45
C LYS A 185 0.64 -38.69 31.05
N PRO A 186 0.45 -39.99 31.33
CA PRO A 186 -0.87 -40.53 31.66
C PRO A 186 -1.26 -40.26 33.12
N LYS A 187 -2.54 -39.98 33.35
CA LYS A 187 -3.14 -39.95 34.69
C LYS A 187 -3.56 -41.36 35.10
N ALA A 188 -2.94 -41.91 36.13
CA ALA A 188 -3.49 -43.00 36.94
C ALA A 188 -4.50 -42.41 37.94
N GLY A 189 -5.63 -43.12 38.13
CA GLY A 189 -6.80 -42.61 38.84
C GLY A 189 -6.77 -42.77 40.36
N MET A 190 -7.68 -42.05 41.01
CA MET A 190 -8.50 -42.55 42.13
C MET A 190 -9.71 -41.62 42.27
N LYS A 191 -10.93 -42.17 42.18
CA LYS A 191 -12.18 -41.54 42.60
C LYS A 191 -12.44 -41.94 44.05
N VAL A 192 -12.87 -41.00 44.88
CA VAL A 192 -13.85 -41.26 45.95
C VAL A 192 -14.69 -39.99 46.17
N ASP A 193 -15.95 -40.23 46.48
CA ASP A 193 -17.11 -39.37 46.28
C ASP A 193 -17.39 -38.33 47.40
N SER A 194 -18.20 -37.33 47.01
CA SER A 194 -19.22 -36.51 47.72
C SER A 194 -18.95 -35.97 49.15
N ASP A 195 -19.37 -34.78 49.60
CA ASP A 195 -20.40 -33.81 49.19
C ASP A 195 -19.99 -32.43 49.73
N SER A 196 -20.25 -31.35 48.97
CA SER A 196 -20.72 -30.03 49.46
C SER A 196 -20.62 -28.99 48.34
N LYS A 197 -21.78 -28.55 47.82
CA LYS A 197 -21.92 -27.42 46.89
C LYS A 197 -22.50 -26.23 47.65
N PRO A 198 -21.84 -25.07 47.58
CA PRO A 198 -22.47 -23.90 46.99
C PRO A 198 -21.65 -23.35 45.82
N ALA A 199 -22.32 -22.59 44.96
CA ALA A 199 -21.84 -22.16 43.64
C ALA A 199 -20.47 -21.47 43.64
N PRO A 200 -19.60 -21.70 42.62
CA PRO A 200 -18.40 -20.91 42.45
C PRO A 200 -18.79 -19.47 42.01
N PRO A 201 -18.02 -18.45 42.44
CA PRO A 201 -18.33 -17.06 42.17
C PRO A 201 -18.27 -16.79 40.67
N ALA A 202 -19.07 -15.83 40.22
CA ALA A 202 -19.02 -15.30 38.87
C ALA A 202 -17.55 -15.04 38.50
N LYS A 203 -17.06 -15.75 37.48
CA LYS A 203 -15.69 -15.59 36.98
C LYS A 203 -15.54 -14.13 36.56
N SER A 204 -14.77 -13.38 37.34
CA SER A 204 -14.24 -12.09 36.93
C SER A 204 -13.58 -12.27 35.57
N LYS A 205 -14.09 -11.58 34.55
CA LYS A 205 -13.47 -11.50 33.23
C LYS A 205 -12.00 -11.13 33.43
N LYS A 206 -11.07 -12.01 33.04
CA LYS A 206 -9.69 -11.61 32.81
C LYS A 206 -9.74 -10.52 31.73
N THR A 207 -9.31 -9.32 32.10
CA THR A 207 -9.08 -8.20 31.20
C THR A 207 -8.17 -8.66 30.05
N GLY A 208 -8.57 -8.26 28.84
CA GLY A 208 -8.20 -8.90 27.58
C GLY A 208 -6.71 -8.90 27.28
N GLU A 209 -6.26 -10.04 26.76
CA GLU A 209 -4.99 -10.13 26.03
C GLU A 209 -5.03 -9.14 24.85
N VAL A 210 -4.04 -8.26 24.79
CA VAL A 210 -3.93 -7.27 23.72
C VAL A 210 -3.69 -7.99 22.40
N VAL A 211 -4.69 -7.97 21.52
CA VAL A 211 -4.56 -8.54 20.18
C VAL A 211 -3.74 -7.59 19.32
N LEU A 212 -2.64 -8.08 18.75
CA LEU A 212 -1.82 -7.33 17.80
C LEU A 212 -2.11 -7.78 16.37
N LEU A 213 -2.26 -6.83 15.45
CA LEU A 213 -2.31 -7.10 14.02
C LEU A 213 -0.92 -7.53 13.49
N SER A 214 -0.90 -8.09 12.29
CA SER A 214 0.34 -8.30 11.54
C SER A 214 1.14 -7.00 11.44
N GLY A 215 2.40 -7.01 11.87
CA GLY A 215 3.23 -5.80 11.96
C GLY A 215 3.27 -5.15 13.35
N GLY A 216 2.63 -5.74 14.37
CA GLY A 216 2.77 -5.33 15.77
C GLY A 216 1.83 -4.19 16.20
N ASN A 217 0.93 -3.74 15.32
CA ASN A 217 -0.03 -2.69 15.61
C ASN A 217 -1.16 -3.18 16.55
N PRO A 218 -1.45 -2.52 17.68
CA PRO A 218 -2.56 -2.93 18.55
C PRO A 218 -3.92 -2.89 17.87
N GLN A 219 -4.70 -3.96 17.97
CA GLN A 219 -6.05 -4.04 17.43
C GLN A 219 -7.05 -3.39 18.40
N ILE A 220 -7.51 -2.19 18.06
CA ILE A 220 -8.42 -1.38 18.85
C ILE A 220 -9.63 -1.02 18.00
N ALA A 221 -10.82 -1.13 18.60
CA ALA A 221 -12.05 -0.74 17.93
C ALA A 221 -12.00 0.75 17.55
N LYS A 222 -12.59 1.07 16.39
CA LYS A 222 -12.82 2.46 15.98
C LYS A 222 -13.65 3.16 17.06
N GLY A 223 -13.26 4.37 17.43
CA GLY A 223 -14.00 5.19 18.38
C GLY A 223 -13.49 6.62 18.38
N ASP A 224 -14.36 7.57 18.70
CA ASP A 224 -14.00 8.98 18.86
C ASP A 224 -13.72 9.30 20.33
N GLY A 225 -12.92 10.32 20.58
CA GLY A 225 -12.52 10.78 21.91
C GLY A 225 -11.22 10.19 22.43
N ASP A 226 -10.88 10.54 23.68
CA ASP A 226 -9.61 10.19 24.32
C ASP A 226 -9.55 8.71 24.73
N ALA A 227 -10.63 8.15 25.27
CA ALA A 227 -10.69 6.77 25.75
C ALA A 227 -10.16 5.71 24.75
N PRO A 228 -10.57 5.67 23.46
CA PRO A 228 -10.02 4.72 22.50
C PRO A 228 -8.54 4.95 22.19
N VAL A 229 -8.07 6.19 22.21
CA VAL A 229 -6.64 6.52 22.02
C VAL A 229 -5.81 6.05 23.22
N GLN A 230 -6.28 6.26 24.45
CA GLN A 230 -5.60 5.74 25.64
C GLN A 230 -5.57 4.20 25.66
N ALA A 231 -6.67 3.55 25.25
CA ALA A 231 -6.70 2.10 25.10
C ALA A 231 -5.68 1.61 24.07
N TYR A 232 -5.52 2.35 22.96
CA TYR A 232 -4.48 2.07 21.97
C TYR A 232 -3.08 2.22 22.54
N ILE A 233 -2.78 3.33 23.23
CA ILE A 233 -1.47 3.60 23.84
C ILE A 233 -1.12 2.53 24.88
N ALA A 234 -2.07 2.16 25.73
CA ALA A 234 -1.90 1.10 26.72
C ALA A 234 -1.63 -0.28 26.09
N ALA A 235 -2.14 -0.50 24.88
CA ALA A 235 -1.97 -1.73 24.13
C ALA A 235 -0.68 -1.75 23.27
N MET A 236 0.04 -0.63 23.13
CA MET A 236 1.30 -0.60 22.38
C MET A 236 2.36 -1.50 23.07
N PRO A 237 3.09 -2.35 22.33
CA PRO A 237 4.03 -3.29 22.92
C PRO A 237 5.34 -2.63 23.35
N GLY A 238 5.82 -2.98 24.54
CA GLY A 238 7.15 -2.59 25.05
C GLY A 238 7.34 -1.07 25.15
N TRP A 239 8.54 -0.61 24.79
CA TRP A 239 8.94 0.82 24.81
C TRP A 239 8.00 1.74 24.02
N LYS A 240 7.24 1.19 23.06
CA LYS A 240 6.33 1.96 22.23
C LYS A 240 5.16 2.54 23.04
N SER A 241 4.75 1.90 24.14
CA SER A 241 3.71 2.44 25.03
C SER A 241 4.17 3.71 25.75
N ASP A 242 5.43 3.74 26.20
CA ASP A 242 6.03 4.95 26.78
C ASP A 242 6.15 6.07 25.75
N LEU A 243 6.61 5.75 24.54
CA LEU A 243 6.64 6.72 23.45
C LEU A 243 5.24 7.25 23.12
N GLY A 244 4.23 6.37 23.03
CA GLY A 244 2.84 6.77 22.78
C GLY A 244 2.30 7.73 23.85
N ARG A 245 2.58 7.47 25.13
CA ARG A 245 2.22 8.39 26.23
C ARG A 245 2.90 9.75 26.09
N ARG A 246 4.19 9.77 25.74
CA ARG A 246 4.96 11.01 25.53
C ARG A 246 4.42 11.82 24.36
N LEU A 247 4.14 11.17 23.23
CA LEU A 247 3.53 11.81 22.05
C LEU A 247 2.15 12.39 22.41
N ASP A 248 1.29 11.62 23.05
CA ASP A 248 -0.05 12.08 23.43
C ASP A 248 0.00 13.28 24.38
N THR A 249 0.85 13.21 25.41
CA THR A 249 1.06 14.30 26.36
C THR A 249 1.55 15.57 25.66
N LEU A 250 2.52 15.42 24.75
CA LEU A 250 3.08 16.52 23.97
C LEU A 250 2.00 17.15 23.07
N ILE A 251 1.22 16.34 22.36
CA ILE A 251 0.18 16.83 21.45
C ILE A 251 -0.90 17.59 22.21
N VAL A 252 -1.43 17.03 23.32
CA VAL A 252 -2.45 17.69 24.15
C VAL A 252 -1.92 18.98 24.76
N ARG A 253 -0.66 19.00 25.20
CA ARG A 253 -0.03 20.21 25.74
C ARG A 253 0.13 21.30 24.68
N THR A 254 0.47 20.93 23.44
CA THR A 254 0.66 21.89 22.35
C THR A 254 -0.65 22.40 21.77
N VAL A 255 -1.69 21.55 21.74
CA VAL A 255 -3.02 21.85 21.19
C VAL A 255 -4.07 21.42 22.22
N PRO A 256 -4.45 22.30 23.17
CA PRO A 256 -5.37 21.94 24.26
C PRO A 256 -6.75 21.46 23.79
N ASP A 257 -7.26 22.02 22.68
CA ASP A 257 -8.56 21.67 22.10
C ASP A 257 -8.49 20.52 21.07
N VAL A 258 -7.43 19.71 21.12
CA VAL A 258 -7.22 18.63 20.15
C VAL A 258 -8.32 17.57 20.23
N ARG A 259 -8.89 17.25 19.07
CA ARG A 259 -9.76 16.09 18.91
C ARG A 259 -8.95 14.83 18.71
N LYS A 260 -9.39 13.77 19.37
CA LYS A 260 -8.78 12.44 19.32
C LYS A 260 -9.77 11.43 18.75
N ALA A 261 -9.28 10.44 18.02
CA ALA A 261 -10.06 9.27 17.61
C ALA A 261 -9.13 8.11 17.25
N VAL A 262 -9.63 6.87 17.34
CA VAL A 262 -9.04 5.72 16.65
C VAL A 262 -9.80 5.50 15.35
N LYS A 263 -9.09 5.62 14.21
CA LYS A 263 -9.63 5.38 12.86
C LYS A 263 -8.68 4.47 12.10
N TRP A 264 -9.22 3.52 11.34
CA TRP A 264 -8.43 2.48 10.65
C TRP A 264 -7.34 1.88 11.54
N ASN A 265 -7.68 1.61 12.81
CA ASN A 265 -6.78 1.03 13.80
C ASN A 265 -5.52 1.85 14.10
N SER A 266 -5.60 3.18 14.01
CA SER A 266 -4.53 4.11 14.39
C SER A 266 -5.11 5.30 15.15
N PRO A 267 -4.38 5.91 16.10
CA PRO A 267 -4.75 7.18 16.71
C PRO A 267 -4.65 8.33 15.71
N PHE A 268 -5.64 9.21 15.73
CA PHE A 268 -5.74 10.43 14.94
C PHE A 268 -5.96 11.62 15.86
N TYR A 269 -5.29 12.72 15.52
CA TYR A 269 -5.33 13.99 16.22
C TYR A 269 -5.71 15.09 15.22
N GLY A 270 -6.64 15.96 15.61
CA GLY A 270 -7.26 16.93 14.70
C GLY A 270 -7.88 18.10 15.44
N ILE A 271 -8.47 19.02 14.68
CA ILE A 271 -9.24 20.14 15.21
C ILE A 271 -10.65 20.09 14.64
N GLU A 272 -11.64 20.45 15.46
CA GLU A 272 -13.02 20.59 15.01
C GLU A 272 -13.12 21.51 13.78
N GLY A 273 -13.78 21.03 12.73
CA GLY A 273 -13.98 21.80 11.51
C GLY A 273 -12.74 21.92 10.59
N GLN A 274 -11.54 21.58 11.05
CA GLN A 274 -10.31 21.66 10.25
C GLN A 274 -9.77 20.29 9.81
N GLY A 275 -10.29 19.19 10.36
CA GLY A 275 -9.86 17.84 9.99
C GLY A 275 -8.71 17.31 10.86
N TRP A 276 -8.07 16.24 10.39
CA TRP A 276 -6.99 15.54 11.10
C TRP A 276 -5.63 16.04 10.63
N PHE A 277 -4.76 16.46 11.54
CA PHE A 277 -3.43 16.95 11.18
C PHE A 277 -2.33 15.93 11.44
N LEU A 278 -2.53 14.99 12.39
CA LEU A 278 -1.54 13.99 12.79
C LEU A 278 -2.18 12.62 13.02
N SER A 279 -1.46 11.56 12.68
CA SER A 279 -1.73 10.19 13.13
C SER A 279 -0.42 9.48 13.43
N PHE A 280 -0.42 8.49 14.32
CA PHE A 280 0.71 7.59 14.44
C PHE A 280 0.32 6.12 14.35
N HIS A 281 1.25 5.29 13.88
CA HIS A 281 1.06 3.86 13.66
C HIS A 281 2.20 3.09 14.28
N VAL A 282 1.87 2.00 14.99
CA VAL A 282 2.88 1.07 15.53
C VAL A 282 3.26 0.05 14.47
N LEU A 283 4.56 -0.03 14.18
CA LEU A 283 5.16 -1.08 13.37
C LEU A 283 6.09 -1.93 14.23
N THR A 284 6.53 -3.08 13.72
CA THR A 284 7.35 -4.03 14.49
C THR A 284 8.60 -3.37 15.09
N ARG A 285 9.28 -2.52 14.31
CA ARG A 285 10.59 -1.93 14.65
C ARG A 285 10.53 -0.48 15.12
N TYR A 286 9.49 0.27 14.77
CA TYR A 286 9.41 1.71 15.01
C TYR A 286 7.96 2.17 15.17
N VAL A 287 7.76 3.39 15.64
CA VAL A 287 6.48 4.10 15.58
C VAL A 287 6.56 5.16 14.49
N LYS A 288 5.64 5.10 13.52
CA LYS A 288 5.55 6.10 12.45
C LYS A 288 4.61 7.21 12.87
N VAL A 289 5.09 8.45 12.95
CA VAL A 289 4.27 9.64 13.19
C VAL A 289 4.09 10.38 11.87
N THR A 290 2.87 10.43 11.37
CA THR A 290 2.50 11.02 10.08
C THR A 290 1.78 12.34 10.28
N PHE A 291 2.24 13.37 9.57
CA PHE A 291 1.56 14.65 9.40
C PHE A 291 0.91 14.69 8.02
N PHE A 292 -0.40 14.93 7.96
CA PHE A 292 -1.14 14.84 6.70
C PHE A 292 -0.82 15.97 5.72
N SER A 293 -0.53 17.16 6.24
CA SER A 293 -0.05 18.34 5.49
C SER A 293 1.45 18.55 5.74
N GLY A 294 2.22 17.47 5.75
CA GLY A 294 3.62 17.44 6.18
C GLY A 294 4.59 18.25 5.31
N MET A 295 4.28 18.43 4.02
CA MET A 295 5.06 19.29 3.11
C MET A 295 4.99 20.79 3.47
N SER A 296 3.96 21.20 4.22
CA SER A 296 3.79 22.59 4.69
C SER A 296 4.50 22.86 6.03
N LEU A 297 5.23 21.88 6.56
CA LEU A 297 5.91 22.01 7.85
C LEU A 297 7.38 22.37 7.68
N GLU A 298 7.91 23.09 8.67
CA GLU A 298 9.28 23.61 8.66
C GLU A 298 10.04 23.26 9.94
N PRO A 299 11.17 22.51 9.84
CA PRO A 299 11.65 21.82 8.63
C PRO A 299 10.66 20.74 8.14
N ILE A 300 10.74 20.33 6.88
CA ILE A 300 9.86 19.26 6.37
C ILE A 300 10.26 17.93 7.05
N PRO A 301 9.31 17.17 7.65
CA PRO A 301 9.63 15.84 8.20
C PRO A 301 10.23 14.93 7.11
N PRO A 302 11.27 14.15 7.43
CA PRO A 302 12.13 13.53 6.42
C PRO A 302 11.45 12.40 5.63
N GLY A 303 10.48 11.69 6.22
CA GLY A 303 9.79 10.58 5.58
C GLY A 303 8.74 11.07 4.59
N GLY A 304 8.73 10.52 3.37
CA GLY A 304 7.76 10.84 2.33
C GLY A 304 8.03 10.07 1.04
N THR A 305 7.00 9.88 0.20
CA THR A 305 7.17 9.37 -1.17
C THR A 305 6.33 10.21 -2.13
N LEU A 306 6.57 10.09 -3.45
CA LEU A 306 5.71 10.72 -4.46
C LEU A 306 4.24 10.29 -4.32
N LYS A 307 4.00 9.06 -3.84
CA LYS A 307 2.64 8.52 -3.65
C LYS A 307 1.94 9.11 -2.41
N SER A 308 2.69 9.57 -1.41
CA SER A 308 2.11 10.14 -0.18
C SER A 308 1.62 11.58 -0.33
N LYS A 309 1.80 12.19 -1.52
CA LYS A 309 1.41 13.58 -1.82
C LYS A 309 1.98 14.53 -0.74
N GLU A 310 1.10 15.25 -0.04
CA GLU A 310 1.41 16.21 1.03
C GLU A 310 1.90 15.56 2.32
N ALA A 311 1.57 14.28 2.56
CA ALA A 311 1.86 13.65 3.84
C ALA A 311 3.37 13.37 3.98
N ARG A 312 3.89 13.71 5.17
CA ARG A 312 5.26 13.40 5.59
C ARG A 312 5.25 12.75 6.96
N TRP A 313 6.29 11.98 7.29
CA TRP A 313 6.36 11.26 8.55
C TRP A 313 7.76 11.21 9.16
N LEU A 314 7.80 10.81 10.43
CA LEU A 314 8.99 10.43 11.16
C LEU A 314 8.83 8.97 11.61
N ASP A 315 9.85 8.15 11.35
CA ASP A 315 9.96 6.81 11.91
C ASP A 315 10.85 6.87 13.15
N ILE A 316 10.27 6.65 14.33
CA ILE A 316 10.98 6.71 15.61
C ILE A 316 11.31 5.28 16.04
N TYR A 317 12.60 4.96 16.18
CA TYR A 317 13.09 3.67 16.66
C TYR A 317 13.34 3.69 18.18
N GLU A 318 13.61 2.51 18.76
CA GLU A 318 13.72 2.31 20.21
C GLU A 318 14.79 3.17 20.87
N ASP A 319 15.95 3.27 20.21
CA ASP A 319 17.12 3.98 20.71
C ASP A 319 17.16 5.44 20.23
N ASP A 320 16.18 5.89 19.44
CA ASP A 320 16.14 7.26 18.95
C ASP A 320 15.66 8.21 20.06
N PRO A 321 16.41 9.27 20.38
CA PRO A 321 15.88 10.31 21.25
C PRO A 321 14.74 11.04 20.52
N LEU A 322 13.58 11.13 21.16
CA LEU A 322 12.50 12.00 20.68
C LEU A 322 12.90 13.47 20.92
N ASP A 323 13.17 14.21 19.85
CA ASP A 323 13.28 15.67 19.88
C ASP A 323 11.89 16.28 20.13
N GLU A 324 11.55 16.45 21.40
CA GLU A 324 10.27 17.00 21.82
C GLU A 324 10.07 18.46 21.41
N VAL A 325 11.16 19.22 21.25
CA VAL A 325 11.09 20.63 20.83
C VAL A 325 10.67 20.70 19.36
N GLN A 326 11.33 19.93 18.50
CA GLN A 326 10.99 19.85 17.08
C GLN A 326 9.62 19.21 16.86
N MET A 327 9.27 18.15 17.61
CA MET A 327 7.93 17.54 17.54
C MET A 327 6.84 18.53 17.93
N SER A 328 7.03 19.31 19.00
CA SER A 328 6.06 20.34 19.41
C SER A 328 5.91 21.43 18.34
N ARG A 329 7.01 21.81 17.67
CA ARG A 329 7.00 22.77 16.57
C ARG A 329 6.19 22.26 15.37
N TRP A 330 6.35 20.99 14.99
CA TRP A 330 5.55 20.38 13.93
C TRP A 330 4.09 20.24 14.29
N VAL A 331 3.77 19.79 15.52
CA VAL A 331 2.38 19.68 15.99
C VAL A 331 1.69 21.05 15.94
N LYS A 332 2.37 22.11 16.39
CA LYS A 332 1.82 23.48 16.34
C LYS A 332 1.54 23.93 14.91
N GLN A 333 2.50 23.79 14.00
CA GLN A 333 2.32 24.17 12.60
C GLN A 333 1.21 23.36 11.91
N ALA A 334 1.17 22.05 12.16
CA ALA A 334 0.17 21.17 11.57
C ALA A 334 -1.26 21.50 12.06
N ALA A 335 -1.39 22.01 13.27
CA ALA A 335 -2.65 22.48 13.85
C ALA A 335 -3.11 23.84 13.29
N GLU A 336 -2.23 24.61 12.64
CA GLU A 336 -2.54 25.93 12.07
C GLU A 336 -2.96 25.86 10.59
N VAL A 337 -2.83 24.68 9.96
CA VAL A 337 -3.19 24.46 8.54
C VAL A 337 -4.38 23.50 8.41
N PRO A 338 -5.15 23.58 7.31
CA PRO A 338 -6.22 22.60 7.05
C PRO A 338 -5.67 21.17 7.09
N GLY A 339 -6.30 20.36 7.93
CA GLY A 339 -6.02 18.94 8.07
C GLY A 339 -6.72 18.11 7.00
N TRP A 340 -6.41 16.82 7.00
CA TRP A 340 -7.05 15.86 6.13
C TRP A 340 -8.45 15.51 6.60
N ILE A 341 -9.40 15.54 5.66
CA ILE A 341 -10.79 15.11 5.85
C ILE A 341 -10.99 13.82 5.04
N PRO A 342 -11.42 12.71 5.69
CA PRO A 342 -11.63 11.42 5.04
C PRO A 342 -12.68 11.37 3.95
#